data_AF-A0A8C5WPA3-F1
#
_entry.id   AF-A0A8C5WPA3-F1
#
_cell.length_a   1.000
_cell.length_b   1.000
_cell.length_c   1.000
_cell.angle_alpha   90.00
_cell.angle_beta   90.00
_cell.angle_gamma   90.00
#
_symmetry.space_group_name_H-M   'P 1'
#
loop_
_entity.id
_entity.type
_entity.pdbx_description
1 polymer ?
#
loop_
_entity_poly.entity_id
_entity_poly.type
_entity_poly.pdbx_seq_one_letter_code
_entity_poly.pdbx_strand_id
1 'polypeptide(L)'
;TLLAVRCASSGRPGEPLPESVLPLPLAMRWRLLYILSAYYRCSEVFKPYLLQFLQGVSAHPGLHFQGIAKACEQNLLKTFKYGGRCEFPSAVELQALTGRSSKRQLFLLPGGIERHLKIKTCSVAQDVIQEICFEMGLQQPEAFREYIIFAVSSKSELMRLEGS
;
A
#
# COMPACT_ATOMS: atom_id res chain seq x y z
N THR A 1 -27.26 -6.44 5.52
CA THR A 1 -27.46 -7.78 4.96
C THR A 1 -27.17 -7.72 3.47
N LEU A 2 -25.90 -7.83 3.10
CA LEU A 2 -25.45 -7.64 1.73
C LEU A 2 -25.66 -8.95 0.94
N LEU A 3 -26.40 -8.80 -0.15
CA LEU A 3 -26.68 -9.72 -1.26
C LEU A 3 -26.53 -11.23 -0.99
N ALA A 4 -27.70 -11.85 -0.87
CA ALA A 4 -27.88 -13.26 -1.21
C ALA A 4 -27.49 -13.50 -2.68
N VAL A 5 -26.33 -14.12 -2.90
CA VAL A 5 -26.09 -14.89 -4.13
C VAL A 5 -26.74 -16.25 -3.90
N ARG A 6 -28.03 -16.33 -4.23
CA ARG A 6 -28.69 -17.61 -4.46
C ARG A 6 -28.62 -17.86 -5.97
N CYS A 7 -27.89 -18.89 -6.37
CA CYS A 7 -28.34 -19.71 -7.48
C CYS A 7 -28.04 -21.15 -7.11
N ALA A 8 -29.05 -21.81 -6.54
CA ALA A 8 -29.11 -23.25 -6.51
C ALA A 8 -29.45 -23.69 -7.94
N SER A 9 -28.46 -24.20 -8.66
CA SER A 9 -28.70 -25.09 -9.79
C SER A 9 -28.29 -26.48 -9.35
N SER A 10 -29.27 -27.36 -9.33
CA SER A 10 -29.16 -28.81 -9.20
C SER A 10 -28.14 -29.37 -10.21
N GLY A 11 -26.88 -29.51 -9.78
CA GLY A 11 -25.84 -30.21 -10.53
C GLY A 11 -25.68 -31.63 -9.99
N ARG A 12 -25.63 -32.61 -10.90
CA ARG A 12 -25.34 -34.01 -10.55
C ARG A 12 -23.95 -34.12 -9.92
N PRO A 13 -23.73 -35.06 -8.98
CA PRO A 13 -22.40 -35.29 -8.42
C PRO A 13 -21.47 -35.81 -9.53
N GLY A 14 -20.53 -34.99 -10.00
CA GLY A 14 -19.54 -35.38 -11.00
C GLY A 14 -19.19 -34.32 -12.06
N GLU A 15 -19.90 -33.19 -12.12
CA GLU A 15 -19.52 -32.10 -13.04
C GLU A 15 -18.38 -31.25 -12.43
N PRO A 16 -17.22 -31.11 -13.11
CA PRO A 16 -16.20 -30.18 -12.67
C PRO A 16 -16.77 -28.76 -12.71
N LEU A 17 -16.64 -28.04 -11.58
CA LEU A 17 -17.05 -26.64 -11.48
C LEU A 17 -16.39 -25.81 -12.59
N PRO A 18 -17.10 -24.85 -13.19
CA PRO A 18 -16.53 -23.99 -14.23
C PRO A 18 -15.29 -23.26 -13.71
N GLU A 19 -14.23 -23.18 -14.52
CA GLU A 19 -12.93 -22.56 -14.17
C GLU A 19 -13.05 -21.12 -13.63
N SER A 20 -14.19 -20.47 -13.84
CA SER A 20 -14.55 -19.17 -13.26
C SER A 20 -14.74 -19.14 -11.74
N VAL A 21 -14.71 -20.29 -11.06
CA VAL A 21 -14.98 -20.41 -9.60
C VAL A 21 -13.74 -20.90 -8.82
N LEU A 22 -12.60 -21.10 -9.48
CA LEU A 22 -11.38 -21.47 -8.78
C LEU A 22 -10.90 -20.29 -7.90
N PRO A 23 -10.63 -20.51 -6.61
CA PRO A 23 -10.10 -19.47 -5.74
C PRO A 23 -8.83 -18.88 -6.37
N LEU A 24 -8.74 -17.55 -6.48
CA LEU A 24 -7.51 -16.87 -6.91
C LEU A 24 -6.29 -17.50 -6.22
N PRO A 25 -5.15 -17.74 -6.90
CA PRO A 25 -3.97 -18.31 -6.25
C PRO A 25 -3.63 -17.60 -4.94
N LEU A 26 -3.17 -18.31 -3.91
CA LEU A 26 -2.98 -17.73 -2.56
C LEU A 26 -2.14 -16.45 -2.59
N ALA A 27 -1.10 -16.40 -3.42
CA ALA A 27 -0.28 -15.20 -3.64
C ALA A 27 -1.09 -14.02 -4.23
N MET A 28 -2.02 -14.28 -5.15
CA MET A 28 -2.90 -13.26 -5.73
C MET A 28 -3.89 -12.73 -4.71
N ARG A 29 -4.44 -13.58 -3.84
CA ARG A 29 -5.34 -13.15 -2.74
C ARG A 29 -4.65 -12.17 -1.80
N TRP A 30 -3.40 -12.45 -1.43
CA TRP A 30 -2.61 -11.55 -0.59
C TRP A 30 -2.27 -10.22 -1.28
N ARG A 31 -1.95 -10.24 -2.57
CA ARG A 31 -1.71 -9.01 -3.36
C ARG A 31 -2.97 -8.16 -3.49
N LEU A 32 -4.12 -8.79 -3.71
CA LEU A 32 -5.41 -8.10 -3.73
C LEU A 32 -5.71 -7.47 -2.37
N LEU A 33 -5.53 -8.21 -1.27
CA LEU A 33 -5.72 -7.69 0.08
C LEU A 33 -4.76 -6.52 0.39
N TYR A 34 -3.51 -6.60 -0.08
CA TYR A 34 -2.53 -5.52 0.04
C TYR A 34 -3.00 -4.25 -0.64
N ILE A 35 -3.57 -4.36 -1.85
CA ILE A 35 -4.16 -3.21 -2.54
C ILE A 35 -5.37 -2.72 -1.74
N LEU A 36 -6.37 -3.57 -1.46
CA LEU A 36 -7.60 -3.14 -0.78
C LEU A 36 -7.34 -2.43 0.56
N SER A 37 -6.40 -2.94 1.36
CA SER A 37 -6.01 -2.34 2.65
C SER A 37 -5.42 -0.92 2.54
N ALA A 38 -4.91 -0.53 1.36
CA ALA A 38 -4.38 0.81 1.11
C ALA A 38 -5.43 1.81 0.59
N TYR A 39 -6.62 1.37 0.17
CA TYR A 39 -7.64 2.23 -0.45
C TYR A 39 -8.91 2.33 0.39
N TYR A 40 -9.32 1.24 1.03
CA TYR A 40 -10.64 1.17 1.65
C TYR A 40 -10.55 0.94 3.15
N ARG A 41 -11.31 1.76 3.89
CA ARG A 41 -11.62 1.47 5.28
C ARG A 41 -12.65 0.35 5.33
N CYS A 42 -12.35 -0.70 6.08
CA CYS A 42 -13.39 -1.67 6.43
C CYS A 42 -14.30 -1.11 7.53
N SER A 43 -15.45 -1.75 7.75
CA SER A 43 -16.37 -1.33 8.81
C SER A 43 -15.71 -1.45 10.19
N GLU A 44 -16.08 -0.58 11.14
CA GLU A 44 -15.55 -0.63 12.51
C GLU A 44 -15.86 -1.97 13.20
N VAL A 45 -16.94 -2.64 12.81
CA VAL A 45 -17.28 -3.98 13.29
C VAL A 45 -16.30 -5.03 12.76
N PHE A 46 -15.89 -4.96 11.48
CA PHE A 46 -14.99 -5.95 10.89
C PHE A 46 -13.50 -5.72 11.23
N LYS A 47 -13.13 -4.46 11.43
CA LYS A 47 -11.77 -4.01 11.73
C LYS A 47 -11.01 -4.83 12.79
N PRO A 48 -11.54 -5.10 14.00
CA PRO A 48 -10.81 -5.85 15.01
C PRO A 48 -10.46 -7.27 14.54
N TYR A 49 -11.40 -7.94 13.86
CA TYR A 49 -11.19 -9.29 13.33
C TYR A 49 -10.13 -9.32 12.22
N LEU A 50 -10.17 -8.34 11.31
CA LEU A 50 -9.21 -8.24 10.22
C LEU A 50 -7.80 -7.94 10.75
N LEU A 51 -7.67 -7.02 11.71
CA LEU A 51 -6.37 -6.71 12.32
C LEU A 51 -5.81 -7.92 13.07
N GLN A 52 -6.63 -8.60 13.88
CA GLN A 52 -6.21 -9.80 14.59
C GLN A 52 -5.74 -10.90 13.64
N PHE A 53 -6.44 -11.13 12.53
CA PHE A 53 -6.03 -12.08 11.50
C PHE A 53 -4.66 -11.73 10.91
N LEU A 54 -4.47 -10.47 10.49
CA LEU A 54 -3.21 -10.01 9.89
C LEU A 54 -2.05 -10.09 10.89
N GLN A 55 -2.28 -9.70 12.14
CA GLN A 55 -1.31 -9.79 13.22
C GLN A 55 -0.91 -11.23 13.48
N GLY A 56 -1.87 -12.16 13.54
CA GLY A 56 -1.62 -13.59 13.71
C GLY A 56 -0.73 -14.16 12.61
N VAL A 57 -0.96 -13.82 11.34
CA VAL A 57 -0.09 -14.27 10.23
C VAL A 57 1.28 -13.58 10.29
N SER A 58 1.35 -12.32 10.71
CA SER A 58 2.60 -11.56 10.75
C SER A 58 3.54 -11.95 11.91
N ALA A 59 2.99 -12.47 13.01
CA ALA A 59 3.71 -12.73 14.26
C ALA A 59 4.54 -14.02 14.26
N HIS A 60 4.33 -14.91 13.30
CA HIS A 60 5.02 -16.20 13.22
C HIS A 60 6.13 -16.15 12.16
N PRO A 61 7.42 -16.10 12.55
CA PRO A 61 8.53 -16.16 11.61
C PRO A 61 8.50 -17.47 10.82
N GLY A 62 8.69 -17.40 9.50
CA GLY A 62 8.75 -18.57 8.63
C GLY A 62 7.42 -18.98 7.98
N LEU A 63 6.29 -18.36 8.34
CA LEU A 63 5.05 -18.53 7.56
C LEU A 63 5.18 -17.85 6.19
N HIS A 64 4.71 -18.55 5.15
CA HIS A 64 4.52 -17.94 3.84
C HIS A 64 3.63 -16.69 3.99
N PHE A 65 3.97 -15.62 3.26
CA PHE A 65 3.20 -14.36 3.23
C PHE A 65 3.25 -13.49 4.50
N GLN A 66 4.07 -13.83 5.51
CA GLN A 66 4.26 -13.01 6.72
C GLN A 66 4.54 -11.52 6.38
N GLY A 67 5.45 -11.28 5.44
CA GLY A 67 5.82 -9.92 5.02
C GLY A 67 4.69 -9.12 4.38
N ILE A 68 3.84 -9.77 3.55
CA ILE A 68 2.70 -9.09 2.93
C ILE A 68 1.55 -8.91 3.93
N ALA A 69 1.34 -9.84 4.86
CA ALA A 69 0.39 -9.69 5.95
C ALA A 69 0.74 -8.49 6.84
N LYS A 70 2.02 -8.35 7.24
CA LYS A 70 2.50 -7.20 8.00
C LYS A 70 2.31 -5.89 7.23
N ALA A 71 2.50 -5.91 5.91
CA ALA A 71 2.30 -4.72 5.09
C ALA A 71 0.81 -4.36 4.96
N CYS A 72 -0.10 -5.35 4.83
CA CYS A 72 -1.55 -5.12 4.87
C CYS A 72 -1.99 -4.51 6.21
N GLU A 73 -1.45 -4.97 7.33
CA GLU A 73 -1.73 -4.41 8.66
C GLU A 73 -1.33 -2.92 8.70
N GLN A 74 -0.10 -2.60 8.28
CA GLN A 74 0.39 -1.22 8.23
C GLN A 74 -0.45 -0.34 7.29
N ASN A 75 -0.85 -0.88 6.12
CA ASN A 75 -1.72 -0.19 5.18
C ASN A 75 -3.06 0.15 5.83
N LEU A 76 -3.73 -0.82 6.49
CA LEU A 76 -5.02 -0.58 7.15
C LEU A 76 -4.92 0.51 8.21
N LEU A 77 -3.91 0.44 9.09
CA LEU A 77 -3.74 1.42 10.16
C LEU A 77 -3.58 2.84 9.59
N LYS A 78 -2.83 3.00 8.50
CA LYS A 78 -2.70 4.29 7.81
C LYS A 78 -3.98 4.71 7.11
N THR A 79 -4.66 3.79 6.43
CA THR A 79 -5.95 4.06 5.78
C THR A 79 -7.00 4.53 6.78
N PHE A 80 -7.02 3.97 8.00
CA PHE A 80 -7.86 4.48 9.08
C PHE A 80 -7.45 5.88 9.50
N LYS A 81 -6.15 6.11 9.77
CA LYS A 81 -5.64 7.37 10.30
C LYS A 81 -5.70 8.54 9.33
N TYR A 82 -5.27 8.34 8.08
CA TYR A 82 -5.07 9.40 7.09
C TYR A 82 -6.06 9.34 5.92
N GLY A 83 -6.85 8.27 5.81
CA GLY A 83 -7.62 7.97 4.61
C GLY A 83 -6.90 7.04 3.66
N GLY A 84 -7.68 6.42 2.78
CA GLY A 84 -7.14 5.56 1.73
C GLY A 84 -6.60 6.36 0.56
N ARG A 85 -5.86 5.68 -0.31
CA ARG A 85 -5.41 6.24 -1.58
C ARG A 85 -6.58 6.65 -2.47
N CYS A 86 -6.39 7.75 -3.19
CA CYS A 86 -7.32 8.22 -4.22
C CYS A 86 -6.92 7.77 -5.64
N GLU A 87 -5.63 7.53 -5.86
CA GLU A 87 -5.09 7.16 -7.17
C GLU A 87 -4.72 5.69 -7.22
N PHE A 88 -5.14 5.02 -8.29
CA PHE A 88 -4.84 3.61 -8.57
C PHE A 88 -3.32 3.35 -8.65
N PRO A 89 -2.87 2.12 -8.36
CA PRO A 89 -1.45 1.82 -8.42
C PRO A 89 -0.99 1.78 -9.88
N SER A 90 0.18 2.37 -10.14
CA SER A 90 0.83 2.32 -11.46
C SER A 90 1.28 0.90 -11.82
N ALA A 91 1.53 0.64 -13.11
CA ALA A 91 2.07 -0.65 -13.56
C ALA A 91 3.39 -1.01 -12.85
N VAL A 92 4.23 -0.02 -12.55
CA VAL A 92 5.49 -0.20 -11.82
C VAL A 92 5.24 -0.62 -10.36
N GLU A 93 4.27 -0.01 -9.69
CA GLU A 93 3.87 -0.43 -8.34
C GLU A 93 3.35 -1.87 -8.35
N LEU A 94 2.49 -2.23 -9.31
CA LEU A 94 1.94 -3.57 -9.44
C LEU A 94 3.03 -4.63 -9.72
N GLN A 95 4.01 -4.31 -10.57
CA GLN A 95 5.16 -5.17 -10.80
C GLN A 95 5.99 -5.36 -9.54
N ALA A 96 6.20 -4.31 -8.75
CA ALA A 96 6.93 -4.40 -7.49
C ALA A 96 6.24 -5.39 -6.53
N LEU A 97 4.91 -5.43 -6.45
CA LEU A 97 4.15 -6.37 -5.60
C LEU A 97 4.42 -7.86 -5.89
N THR A 98 5.11 -8.19 -6.98
CA THR A 98 5.51 -9.56 -7.29
C THR A 98 6.71 -10.06 -6.47
N GLY A 99 7.53 -9.16 -5.91
CA GLY A 99 8.69 -9.53 -5.10
C GLY A 99 9.19 -8.50 -4.08
N ARG A 100 8.78 -7.23 -4.17
CA ARG A 100 9.16 -6.13 -3.25
C ARG A 100 7.95 -5.23 -2.98
N SER A 101 7.56 -5.06 -1.72
CA SER A 101 6.44 -4.18 -1.32
C SER A 101 6.84 -2.70 -1.17
N SER A 102 7.82 -2.24 -1.96
CA SER A 102 8.41 -0.89 -1.86
C SER A 102 9.24 -0.49 -3.08
N LYS A 103 9.27 0.81 -3.37
CA LYS A 103 10.11 1.46 -4.39
C LYS A 103 11.20 2.30 -3.71
N ARG A 104 12.42 2.31 -4.25
CA ARG A 104 13.43 3.32 -3.88
C ARG A 104 13.19 4.58 -4.69
N GLN A 105 12.98 5.70 -4.01
CA GLN A 105 12.69 6.99 -4.62
C GLN A 105 13.77 7.99 -4.20
N LEU A 106 14.28 8.75 -5.18
CA LEU A 106 15.18 9.86 -4.92
C LEU A 106 14.39 11.07 -4.40
N PHE A 107 14.86 11.64 -3.32
CA PHE A 107 14.43 12.90 -2.71
C PHE A 107 15.59 13.89 -2.75
N LEU A 108 15.27 15.14 -3.06
CA LEU A 108 16.21 16.25 -3.09
C LEU A 108 16.00 17.08 -1.83
N LEU A 109 17.07 17.26 -1.05
CA LEU A 109 17.07 18.11 0.14
C LEU A 109 17.64 19.50 -0.19
N PRO A 110 17.38 20.51 0.65
CA PRO A 110 18.03 21.80 0.54
C PRO A 110 19.55 21.66 0.45
N GLY A 111 20.18 22.49 -0.40
CA GLY A 111 21.62 22.39 -0.68
C GLY A 111 22.01 21.37 -1.74
N GLY A 112 21.04 20.82 -2.48
CA GLY A 112 21.31 19.90 -3.59
C GLY A 112 21.68 18.48 -3.15
N ILE A 113 21.40 18.11 -1.90
CA ILE A 113 21.74 16.80 -1.37
C ILE A 113 20.71 15.78 -1.86
N GLU A 114 21.20 14.73 -2.49
CA GLU A 114 20.40 13.62 -2.99
C GLU A 114 20.27 12.50 -1.94
N ARG A 115 19.03 12.04 -1.68
CA ARG A 115 18.76 10.94 -0.75
C ARG A 115 17.76 9.94 -1.31
N HIS A 116 18.11 8.66 -1.23
CA HIS A 116 17.23 7.57 -1.65
C HIS A 116 16.47 6.98 -0.47
N LEU A 117 15.15 7.12 -0.47
CA LEU A 117 14.26 6.57 0.56
C LEU A 117 13.38 5.46 0.01
N LYS A 118 12.93 4.59 0.90
CA LYS A 118 12.08 3.44 0.57
C LYS A 118 10.62 3.81 0.74
N ILE A 119 9.94 4.06 -0.37
CA ILE A 119 8.53 4.40 -0.40
C ILE A 119 7.68 3.15 -0.57
N LYS A 120 6.64 3.03 0.25
CA LYS A 120 5.62 1.98 0.18
C LYS A 120 4.32 2.56 -0.38
N THR A 121 3.41 1.69 -0.80
CA THR A 121 2.11 2.08 -1.38
C THR A 121 1.30 3.03 -0.49
N CYS A 122 1.35 2.87 0.83
CA CYS A 122 0.65 3.70 1.80
C CYS A 122 1.53 4.77 2.48
N SER A 123 2.74 5.04 1.95
CA SER A 123 3.59 6.10 2.49
C SER A 123 2.91 7.46 2.31
N VAL A 124 2.79 8.21 3.39
CA VAL A 124 2.34 9.61 3.38
C VAL A 124 3.54 10.55 3.49
N ALA A 125 3.38 11.81 3.07
CA ALA A 125 4.45 12.80 3.12
C ALA A 125 5.09 12.91 4.53
N GLN A 126 4.27 12.78 5.57
CA GLN A 126 4.73 12.78 6.95
C GLN A 126 5.73 11.65 7.26
N ASP A 127 5.55 10.43 6.71
CA ASP A 127 6.48 9.33 6.95
C ASP A 127 7.87 9.67 6.41
N VAL A 128 7.92 10.28 5.23
CA VAL A 128 9.15 10.66 4.55
C VAL A 128 9.85 11.80 5.29
N ILE A 129 9.10 12.83 5.70
CA ILE A 129 9.64 13.95 6.47
C ILE A 129 10.23 13.43 7.78
N GLN A 130 9.53 12.54 8.49
CA GLN A 130 10.02 11.97 9.73
C GLN A 130 11.28 11.14 9.54
N GLU A 131 11.36 10.33 8.49
CA GLU A 131 12.56 9.54 8.18
C GLU A 131 13.77 10.45 7.92
N ILE A 132 13.61 11.49 7.11
CA ILE A 132 14.68 12.47 6.82
C ILE A 132 15.09 13.24 8.09
N CYS A 133 14.12 13.75 8.85
CA CYS A 133 14.38 14.50 10.08
C CYS A 133 15.10 13.64 11.12
N PHE A 134 14.68 12.37 11.27
CA PHE A 134 15.34 11.42 12.15
C PHE A 134 16.81 11.20 11.77
N GLU A 135 17.11 11.02 10.47
CA GLU A 135 18.50 10.92 9.99
C GLU A 135 19.33 12.19 10.24
N MET A 136 18.69 13.36 10.22
CA MET A 136 19.33 14.65 10.52
C MET A 136 19.45 14.94 12.03
N GLY A 137 19.00 14.03 12.91
CA GLY A 137 19.00 14.25 14.36
C GLY A 137 17.89 15.17 14.86
N LEU A 138 16.92 15.51 14.01
CA LEU A 138 15.75 16.32 14.34
C LEU A 138 14.60 15.40 14.78
N GLN A 139 14.55 15.07 16.06
CA GLN A 139 13.56 14.13 16.61
C GLN A 139 12.37 14.82 17.28
N GLN A 140 12.40 16.14 17.39
CA GLN A 140 11.32 16.90 18.02
C GLN A 140 10.09 16.96 17.10
N PRO A 141 8.87 16.68 17.61
CA PRO A 141 7.63 16.70 16.81
C PRO A 141 7.38 18.02 16.09
N GLU A 142 7.82 19.12 16.66
CA GLU A 142 7.67 20.48 16.13
C GLU A 142 8.47 20.63 14.84
N ALA A 143 9.67 20.05 14.77
CA ALA A 143 10.54 20.14 13.60
C ALA A 143 9.87 19.56 12.35
N PHE A 144 9.10 18.47 12.48
CA PHE A 144 8.42 17.84 11.34
C PHE A 144 7.41 18.76 10.65
N ARG A 145 6.87 19.77 11.36
CA ARG A 145 5.88 20.70 10.82
C ARG A 145 6.50 21.81 9.99
N GLU A 146 7.81 22.00 10.09
CA GLU A 146 8.55 23.03 9.34
C GLU A 146 8.91 22.56 7.92
N TYR A 147 8.80 21.26 7.65
CA TYR A 147 9.15 20.68 6.36
C TYR A 147 7.91 20.37 5.50
N ILE A 148 8.07 20.56 4.20
CA ILE A 148 7.10 20.19 3.18
C ILE A 148 7.79 19.41 2.06
N ILE A 149 7.04 18.56 1.37
CA ILE A 149 7.51 17.86 0.17
C ILE A 149 6.74 18.39 -1.02
N PHE A 150 7.45 18.81 -2.06
CA PHE A 150 6.86 19.17 -3.35
C PHE A 150 7.32 18.18 -4.42
N ALA A 151 6.44 17.89 -5.38
CA ALA A 151 6.77 17.07 -6.52
C ALA A 151 7.31 17.95 -7.65
N VAL A 152 8.49 17.62 -8.17
CA VAL A 152 9.04 18.25 -9.38
C VAL A 152 8.81 17.29 -10.55
N SER A 153 8.13 17.75 -11.58
CA SER A 153 7.98 17.02 -12.85
C SER A 153 8.78 17.72 -13.91
N SER A 154 9.62 16.98 -14.66
CA SER A 154 10.46 17.50 -15.74
C SER A 154 9.69 18.12 -16.92
N LYS A 155 8.35 18.07 -16.94
CA LYS A 155 7.54 18.78 -17.94
C LYS A 155 7.74 20.31 -17.92
N SER A 156 8.28 20.87 -16.84
CA SER A 156 8.53 22.32 -16.73
C SER A 156 9.72 22.82 -17.56
N GLU A 157 10.66 21.96 -17.97
CA GLU A 157 11.71 22.36 -18.92
C GLU A 157 11.19 22.41 -20.37
N LEU A 158 10.27 21.52 -20.75
CA LEU A 158 9.72 21.52 -22.10
C LEU A 158 8.82 22.74 -22.38
N MET A 159 8.06 23.22 -21.39
CA MET A 159 7.21 24.41 -21.54
C MET A 159 7.98 25.74 -21.50
N ARG A 160 9.25 25.75 -21.05
CA ARG A 160 10.10 26.95 -21.12
C ARG A 160 10.83 27.09 -22.45
N LEU A 161 11.04 26.00 -23.17
CA LEU A 161 11.71 26.00 -24.48
C LEU A 161 10.76 26.26 -25.65
N GLU A 162 9.45 26.11 -25.48
CA GLU A 162 8.45 26.46 -26.51
C GLU A 162 7.87 27.89 -26.37
N GLY A 163 8.34 28.65 -25.37
CA GLY A 163 7.87 30.01 -25.08
C GLY A 163 8.96 31.09 -25.13
N SER A 164 10.03 30.88 -25.91
CA SER A 164 11.10 31.86 -26.15
C SER A 164 11.20 32.22 -27.62
#